data_AF-U2Z226-F1
#
_entry.id   AF-U2Z226-F1
#
_cell.length_a   1.000
_cell.length_b   1.000
_cell.length_c   1.000
_cell.angle_alpha   90.00
_cell.angle_beta   90.00
_cell.angle_gamma   90.00
#
_symmetry.space_group_name_H-M   'P 1'
#
loop_
_entity.id
_entity.type
_entity.pdbx_description
1 polymer ?
#
loop_
_entity_poly.entity_id
_entity_poly.type
_entity_poly.pdbx_seq_one_letter_code
_entity_poly.pdbx_strand_id
1 'polypeptide(L)'
;MLDKQAEDRFELDGHVKWFDPAKGFGFIVPDAGGADILLHANVLRNYGQNSVADGARIRIQAQRTERGTQAVEILSLDPPPTASAVPLADFAEFDAEYLSSRPLEPARIKWFDKAKGFGFANQFGMSDDIFLHVEVLRSSGLSDLEPGEAVALRVIQGRRGRMATEILPWDAAVRGVRSGTERSASVDAGTQSDTDTDTDAASDTDTSSGSPE
;
A
#
# COMPACT_ATOMS: atom_id res chain seq x y z
N MET A 1 -22.64 -29.77 19.75
CA MET A 1 -23.33 -28.49 19.55
C MET A 1 -22.39 -27.63 18.71
N LEU A 2 -22.40 -27.85 17.39
CA LEU A 2 -21.47 -27.22 16.45
C LEU A 2 -22.22 -26.15 15.65
N ASP A 3 -21.51 -25.07 15.34
CA ASP A 3 -21.96 -23.75 14.89
C ASP A 3 -22.97 -23.74 13.73
N LYS A 4 -24.23 -23.37 14.04
CA LYS A 4 -25.26 -23.03 13.04
C LYS A 4 -25.15 -21.60 12.49
N GLN A 5 -24.03 -20.91 12.69
CA GLN A 5 -23.83 -19.49 12.31
C GLN A 5 -23.07 -19.31 10.98
N ALA A 6 -22.64 -20.41 10.34
CA ALA A 6 -21.91 -20.37 9.07
C ALA A 6 -22.81 -20.42 7.82
N GLU A 7 -24.09 -20.80 7.94
CA GLU A 7 -24.87 -21.30 6.79
C GLU A 7 -25.59 -20.24 5.93
N ASP A 8 -25.63 -18.96 6.31
CA ASP A 8 -26.35 -17.94 5.52
C ASP A 8 -25.46 -16.74 5.12
N ARG A 9 -24.19 -17.04 4.83
CA ARG A 9 -23.24 -16.08 4.28
C ARG A 9 -23.19 -16.22 2.76
N PHE A 10 -23.17 -15.09 2.06
CA PHE A 10 -23.06 -15.05 0.60
C PHE A 10 -22.12 -13.93 0.18
N GLU A 11 -21.44 -14.12 -0.95
CA GLU A 11 -20.59 -13.09 -1.53
C GLU A 11 -21.42 -12.09 -2.35
N LEU A 12 -20.99 -10.84 -2.36
CA LEU A 12 -21.56 -9.84 -3.26
C LEU A 12 -20.54 -8.74 -3.60
N ASP A 13 -20.75 -8.14 -4.77
CA ASP A 13 -20.03 -6.96 -5.24
C ASP A 13 -20.90 -5.69 -5.12
N GLY A 14 -20.25 -4.59 -4.80
CA GLY A 14 -20.89 -3.29 -4.66
C GLY A 14 -19.91 -2.14 -4.63
N HIS A 15 -20.39 -1.00 -4.16
CA HIS A 15 -19.55 0.17 -3.89
C HIS A 15 -19.89 0.81 -2.55
N VAL A 16 -18.87 1.40 -1.91
CA VAL A 16 -19.05 2.13 -0.66
C VAL A 16 -19.82 3.40 -0.92
N LYS A 17 -20.99 3.54 -0.29
CA LYS A 17 -21.81 4.75 -0.36
C LYS A 17 -21.20 5.86 0.47
N TRP A 18 -20.84 5.53 1.70
CA TRP A 18 -20.14 6.37 2.65
C TRP A 18 -19.65 5.53 3.82
N PHE A 19 -18.60 6.00 4.48
CA PHE A 19 -18.13 5.47 5.75
C PHE A 19 -17.71 6.61 6.69
N ASP A 20 -18.11 6.51 7.96
CA ASP A 20 -17.76 7.46 9.00
C ASP A 20 -16.83 6.76 10.01
N PRO A 21 -15.51 7.04 9.99
CA PRO A 21 -14.56 6.41 10.90
C PRO A 21 -14.81 6.77 12.36
N ALA A 22 -15.26 8.00 12.64
CA ALA A 22 -15.54 8.47 13.99
C ALA A 22 -16.76 7.76 14.59
N LYS A 23 -17.80 7.50 13.79
CA LYS A 23 -18.96 6.70 14.22
C LYS A 23 -18.70 5.20 14.17
N GLY A 24 -17.73 4.76 13.37
CA GLY A 24 -17.34 3.36 13.22
C GLY A 24 -18.28 2.53 12.34
N PHE A 25 -19.08 3.16 11.46
CA PHE A 25 -19.93 2.44 10.51
C PHE A 25 -20.16 3.22 9.21
N GLY A 26 -20.61 2.50 8.19
CA GLY A 26 -20.97 3.02 6.88
C GLY A 26 -21.91 2.07 6.13
N PHE A 27 -22.12 2.33 4.85
CA PHE A 27 -23.00 1.54 4.01
C PHE A 27 -22.40 1.27 2.64
N ILE A 28 -22.73 0.09 2.11
CA ILE A 28 -22.37 -0.39 0.77
C ILE A 28 -23.66 -0.51 -0.04
N VAL A 29 -23.62 -0.04 -1.28
CA VAL A 29 -24.69 -0.25 -2.25
C VAL A 29 -24.35 -1.49 -3.08
N PRO A 30 -25.18 -2.54 -3.06
CA PRO A 30 -24.96 -3.74 -3.87
C PRO A 30 -25.17 -3.45 -5.36
N ASP A 31 -24.34 -4.04 -6.23
CA ASP A 31 -24.48 -3.86 -7.68
C ASP A 31 -25.72 -4.55 -8.24
N ALA A 32 -26.13 -5.67 -7.63
CA ALA A 32 -27.36 -6.38 -7.97
C ALA A 32 -28.63 -5.58 -7.58
N GLY A 33 -28.49 -4.43 -6.93
CA GLY A 33 -29.57 -3.66 -6.34
C GLY A 33 -30.09 -4.28 -5.04
N GLY A 34 -31.04 -3.60 -4.40
CA GLY A 34 -31.62 -4.01 -3.12
C GLY A 34 -31.31 -3.04 -1.99
N ALA A 35 -31.40 -3.53 -0.75
CA ALA A 35 -31.15 -2.73 0.44
C ALA A 35 -29.66 -2.45 0.64
N ASP A 36 -29.33 -1.27 1.19
CA ASP A 36 -27.98 -0.92 1.61
C ASP A 36 -27.46 -1.94 2.64
N ILE A 37 -26.19 -2.32 2.50
CA ILE A 37 -25.53 -3.29 3.37
C ILE A 37 -24.72 -2.53 4.41
N LEU A 38 -24.91 -2.88 5.68
CA LEU A 38 -24.17 -2.26 6.77
C LEU A 38 -22.69 -2.68 6.74
N LEU A 39 -21.79 -1.71 6.76
CA LEU A 39 -20.35 -1.90 6.89
C LEU A 39 -19.88 -1.42 8.27
N HIS A 40 -19.43 -2.34 9.13
CA HIS A 40 -18.93 -2.01 10.46
C HIS A 40 -17.41 -1.79 10.45
N ALA A 41 -16.89 -0.89 11.28
CA ALA A 41 -15.45 -0.60 11.33
C ALA A 41 -14.59 -1.81 11.70
N ASN A 42 -15.13 -2.79 12.44
CA ASN A 42 -14.42 -4.04 12.71
C ASN A 42 -14.07 -4.80 11.42
N VAL A 43 -14.96 -4.78 10.43
CA VAL A 43 -14.73 -5.49 9.15
C VAL A 43 -13.59 -4.83 8.38
N LEU A 44 -13.56 -3.49 8.34
CA LEU A 44 -12.45 -2.73 7.75
C LEU A 44 -11.14 -2.95 8.51
N ARG A 45 -11.15 -2.88 9.84
CA ARG A 45 -9.96 -3.12 10.65
C ARG A 45 -9.39 -4.52 10.45
N ASN A 46 -10.25 -5.54 10.37
CA ASN A 46 -9.82 -6.91 10.07
C ASN A 46 -9.17 -6.99 8.68
N TYR A 47 -9.67 -6.24 7.70
CA TYR A 47 -9.04 -6.10 6.38
C TYR A 47 -7.73 -5.27 6.42
N GLY A 48 -7.52 -4.48 7.46
CA GLY A 48 -6.34 -3.61 7.67
C GLY A 48 -6.54 -2.16 7.33
N GLN A 49 -7.78 -1.70 7.23
CA GLN A 49 -8.13 -0.34 6.88
C GLN A 49 -8.85 0.33 8.06
N ASN A 50 -8.55 1.60 8.30
CA ASN A 50 -9.26 2.40 9.32
C ASN A 50 -10.36 3.26 8.70
N SER A 51 -10.23 3.60 7.42
CA SER A 51 -11.22 4.32 6.63
C SER A 51 -11.34 3.70 5.24
N VAL A 52 -12.36 4.11 4.48
CA VAL A 52 -12.54 3.67 3.10
C VAL A 52 -13.11 4.80 2.25
N ALA A 53 -12.58 4.97 1.04
CA ALA A 53 -13.00 5.99 0.09
C ALA A 53 -14.47 5.83 -0.34
N ASP A 54 -15.20 6.94 -0.38
CA ASP A 54 -16.55 6.97 -0.95
C ASP A 54 -16.48 6.65 -2.46
N GLY A 55 -17.33 5.73 -2.90
CA GLY A 55 -17.33 5.17 -4.25
C GLY A 55 -16.32 4.05 -4.50
N ALA A 56 -15.54 3.64 -3.49
CA ALA A 56 -14.63 2.50 -3.61
C ALA A 56 -15.39 1.23 -4.01
N ARG A 57 -14.82 0.45 -4.92
CA ARG A 57 -15.38 -0.84 -5.33
C ARG A 57 -15.03 -1.86 -4.26
N ILE A 58 -16.01 -2.65 -3.86
CA ILE A 58 -15.84 -3.56 -2.73
C ILE A 58 -16.51 -4.90 -3.03
N ARG A 59 -15.78 -5.98 -2.77
CA ARG A 59 -16.32 -7.34 -2.72
C ARG A 59 -16.31 -7.79 -1.28
N ILE A 60 -17.45 -8.31 -0.82
CA ILE A 60 -17.63 -8.72 0.58
C ILE A 60 -18.29 -10.08 0.67
N GLN A 61 -18.05 -10.74 1.80
CA GLN A 61 -18.97 -11.73 2.31
C GLN A 61 -19.98 -11.02 3.22
N ALA A 62 -21.27 -11.26 3.01
CA ALA A 62 -22.35 -10.66 3.77
C ALA A 62 -23.27 -11.73 4.37
N GLN A 63 -24.01 -11.34 5.40
CA GLN A 63 -24.99 -12.19 6.07
C GLN A 63 -26.33 -11.45 6.19
N ARG A 64 -27.44 -12.18 6.04
CA ARG A 64 -28.79 -11.65 6.33
C ARG A 64 -29.06 -11.73 7.83
N THR A 65 -29.53 -10.62 8.40
CA THR A 65 -29.93 -10.55 9.82
C THR A 65 -31.34 -9.96 9.93
N GLU A 66 -31.93 -10.03 11.13
CA GLU A 66 -33.22 -9.41 11.43
C GLU A 66 -33.24 -7.89 11.18
N ARG A 67 -32.06 -7.24 11.21
CA ARG A 67 -31.90 -5.79 11.02
C ARG A 67 -31.48 -5.43 9.58
N GLY A 68 -31.44 -6.40 8.67
CA GLY A 68 -30.99 -6.23 7.29
C GLY A 68 -29.68 -6.96 7.00
N THR A 69 -29.11 -6.70 5.82
CA THR A 69 -27.87 -7.33 5.36
C THR A 69 -26.66 -6.62 5.95
N GLN A 70 -25.70 -7.39 6.46
CA GLN A 70 -24.48 -6.88 7.08
C GLN A 70 -23.25 -7.50 6.45
N ALA A 71 -22.21 -6.70 6.22
CA ALA A 71 -20.91 -7.19 5.81
C ALA A 71 -20.25 -7.92 6.99
N VAL A 72 -19.70 -9.11 6.74
CA VAL A 72 -18.96 -9.89 7.74
C VAL A 72 -17.47 -9.95 7.43
N GLU A 73 -17.10 -9.87 6.16
CA GLU A 73 -15.72 -9.91 5.69
C GLU A 73 -15.56 -9.11 4.39
N ILE A 74 -14.42 -8.43 4.22
CA ILE A 74 -14.05 -7.78 2.96
C ILE A 74 -13.08 -8.70 2.22
N LEU A 75 -13.44 -9.05 0.98
CA LEU A 75 -12.64 -9.92 0.11
C LEU A 75 -11.72 -9.10 -0.79
N SER A 76 -12.20 -7.97 -1.31
CA SER A 76 -11.37 -7.00 -2.03
C SER A 76 -11.91 -5.58 -1.87
N LEU A 77 -10.99 -4.61 -1.93
CA LEU A 77 -11.31 -3.19 -1.89
C LEU A 77 -10.42 -2.46 -2.90
N ASP A 78 -11.05 -1.89 -3.92
CA ASP A 78 -10.38 -1.12 -4.96
C ASP A 78 -10.77 0.36 -4.87
N PRO A 79 -9.82 1.29 -5.11
CA PRO A 79 -10.10 2.72 -5.15
C PRO A 79 -11.27 3.07 -6.09
N PRO A 80 -12.00 4.16 -5.81
CA PRO A 80 -13.06 4.60 -6.71
C PRO A 80 -12.49 4.88 -8.10
N PRO A 81 -13.18 4.53 -9.20
CA PRO A 81 -12.71 4.79 -10.56
C PRO A 81 -12.55 6.29 -10.87
N THR A 82 -13.18 7.16 -10.08
CA THR A 82 -13.03 8.62 -10.15
C THR A 82 -11.81 9.13 -9.39
N ALA A 83 -11.10 8.29 -8.62
CA ALA A 83 -9.77 8.65 -8.13
C ALA A 83 -8.91 8.90 -9.38
N SER A 84 -8.64 10.16 -9.65
CA SER A 84 -7.99 10.56 -10.87
C SER A 84 -6.54 10.10 -10.76
N ALA A 85 -6.15 9.17 -11.62
CA ALA A 85 -4.75 8.84 -11.85
C ALA A 85 -3.96 10.04 -12.42
N VAL A 86 -4.62 11.20 -12.64
CA VAL A 86 -3.93 12.43 -12.96
C VAL A 86 -3.02 12.74 -11.78
N PRO A 87 -1.70 12.66 -11.98
CA PRO A 87 -0.78 13.05 -10.94
C PRO A 87 -1.09 14.52 -10.64
N LEU A 88 -1.16 14.93 -9.36
CA LEU A 88 -0.95 16.35 -9.03
C LEU A 88 0.20 16.84 -9.91
N ALA A 89 0.17 18.08 -10.41
CA ALA A 89 1.21 18.56 -11.33
C ALA A 89 2.64 18.28 -10.81
N ASP A 90 2.80 18.23 -9.48
CA ASP A 90 4.03 17.87 -8.77
C ASP A 90 4.47 16.39 -8.93
N PHE A 91 3.57 15.46 -9.24
CA PHE A 91 3.85 14.04 -9.53
C PHE A 91 4.08 13.74 -11.01
N ALA A 92 3.62 14.62 -11.92
CA ALA A 92 3.72 14.39 -13.36
C ALA A 92 5.17 14.39 -13.87
N GLU A 93 6.09 14.90 -13.05
CA GLU A 93 7.54 14.90 -13.31
C GLU A 93 8.20 13.56 -12.94
N PHE A 94 7.49 12.65 -12.27
CA PHE A 94 8.03 11.37 -11.80
C PHE A 94 7.37 10.19 -12.52
N ASP A 95 8.18 9.23 -12.96
CA ASP A 95 7.66 7.99 -13.54
C ASP A 95 7.06 7.07 -12.45
N ALA A 96 6.05 6.27 -12.81
CA ALA A 96 5.31 5.43 -11.86
C ALA A 96 6.19 4.32 -11.22
N GLU A 97 7.20 3.86 -11.94
CA GLU A 97 8.13 2.82 -11.48
C GLU A 97 9.06 3.36 -10.38
N TYR A 98 9.55 4.59 -10.53
CA TYR A 98 10.29 5.33 -9.53
C TYR A 98 9.45 5.52 -8.27
N LEU A 99 8.21 6.01 -8.40
CA LEU A 99 7.31 6.22 -7.25
C LEU A 99 7.05 4.93 -6.47
N SER A 100 6.81 3.82 -7.17
CA SER A 100 6.56 2.51 -6.55
C SER A 100 7.83 1.82 -6.01
N SER A 101 9.01 2.20 -6.48
CA SER A 101 10.29 1.71 -5.94
C SER A 101 10.70 2.38 -4.62
N ARG A 102 10.16 3.56 -4.30
CA ARG A 102 10.50 4.32 -3.07
C ARG A 102 10.21 3.49 -1.82
N PRO A 103 11.10 3.41 -0.83
CA PRO A 103 10.83 2.65 0.38
C PRO A 103 9.61 3.17 1.13
N LEU A 104 8.90 2.27 1.81
CA LEU A 104 7.83 2.66 2.73
C LEU A 104 8.44 3.21 4.01
N GLU A 105 8.16 4.48 4.28
CA GLU A 105 8.66 5.23 5.42
C GLU A 105 7.60 5.27 6.53
N PRO A 106 7.89 4.78 7.75
CA PRO A 106 6.94 4.84 8.85
C PRO A 106 6.70 6.29 9.27
N ALA A 107 5.45 6.67 9.44
CA ALA A 107 5.06 8.02 9.83
C ALA A 107 3.85 8.02 10.76
N ARG A 108 3.64 9.17 11.39
CA ARG A 108 2.48 9.44 12.24
C ARG A 108 1.71 10.64 11.71
N ILE A 109 0.40 10.51 11.57
CA ILE A 109 -0.44 11.63 11.15
C ILE A 109 -0.38 12.74 12.19
N LYS A 110 0.02 13.94 11.77
CA LYS A 110 0.02 15.13 12.64
C LYS A 110 -1.40 15.69 12.70
N TRP A 111 -1.99 15.87 11.53
CA TRP A 111 -3.39 16.23 11.34
C TRP A 111 -3.77 16.04 9.87
N PHE A 112 -5.07 15.85 9.61
CA PHE A 112 -5.64 15.85 8.27
C PHE A 112 -6.99 16.56 8.29
N ASP A 113 -7.27 17.34 7.24
CA ASP A 113 -8.53 18.04 7.07
C ASP A 113 -9.16 17.59 5.74
N LYS A 114 -10.13 16.68 5.84
CA LYS A 114 -10.87 16.13 4.69
C LYS A 114 -11.60 17.21 3.90
N ALA A 115 -12.08 18.28 4.56
CA ALA A 115 -12.81 19.35 3.89
C ALA A 115 -11.88 20.26 3.08
N LYS A 116 -10.68 20.53 3.59
CA LYS A 116 -9.64 21.25 2.84
C LYS A 116 -8.90 20.38 1.82
N GLY A 117 -8.95 19.06 2.00
CA GLY A 117 -8.33 18.09 1.11
C GLY A 117 -6.84 17.86 1.33
N PHE A 118 -6.29 18.27 2.48
CA PHE A 118 -4.87 18.08 2.78
C PHE A 118 -4.57 17.94 4.27
N GLY A 119 -3.36 17.47 4.57
CA GLY A 119 -2.85 17.31 5.92
C GLY A 119 -1.34 17.13 5.95
N PHE A 120 -0.81 16.77 7.11
CA PHE A 120 0.61 16.52 7.32
C PHE A 120 0.85 15.30 8.21
N ALA A 121 1.95 14.61 7.94
CA ALA A 121 2.48 13.54 8.78
C ALA A 121 3.92 13.83 9.20
N ASN A 122 4.29 13.34 10.38
CA ASN A 122 5.65 13.38 10.88
C ASN A 122 6.29 12.01 10.63
N GLN A 123 7.39 11.98 9.90
CA GLN A 123 8.19 10.76 9.80
C GLN A 123 8.93 10.50 11.10
N PHE A 124 9.03 9.24 11.52
CA PHE A 124 9.83 8.88 12.68
C PHE A 124 11.30 9.22 12.46
N GLY A 125 11.89 9.99 13.37
CA GLY A 125 13.31 10.36 13.35
C GLY A 125 13.68 11.57 12.49
N MET A 126 12.71 12.25 11.87
CA MET A 126 12.93 13.45 11.04
C MET A 126 12.08 14.62 11.55
N SER A 127 12.56 15.85 11.36
CA SER A 127 11.84 17.08 11.74
C SER A 127 10.86 17.57 10.68
N ASP A 128 11.07 17.17 9.42
CA ASP A 128 10.34 17.73 8.29
C ASP A 128 8.97 17.09 8.14
N ASP A 129 7.92 17.92 8.12
CA ASP A 129 6.55 17.48 7.86
C ASP A 129 6.44 16.94 6.41
N ILE A 130 5.72 15.82 6.25
CA ILE A 130 5.35 15.25 4.95
C ILE A 130 3.95 15.73 4.60
N PHE A 131 3.82 16.39 3.45
CA PHE A 131 2.53 16.83 2.93
C PHE A 131 1.69 15.64 2.44
N LEU A 132 0.42 15.61 2.85
CA LEU A 132 -0.57 14.61 2.44
C LEU A 132 -1.69 15.29 1.64
N HIS A 133 -2.02 14.74 0.48
CA HIS A 133 -3.11 15.21 -0.35
C HIS A 133 -4.26 14.21 -0.38
N VAL A 134 -5.51 14.68 -0.37
CA VAL A 134 -6.71 13.83 -0.36
C VAL A 134 -6.75 12.86 -1.54
N GLU A 135 -6.23 13.24 -2.69
CA GLU A 135 -6.18 12.35 -3.85
C GLU A 135 -5.24 11.14 -3.63
N VAL A 136 -4.17 11.32 -2.86
CA VAL A 136 -3.26 10.22 -2.49
C VAL A 136 -3.96 9.27 -1.52
N LEU A 137 -4.76 9.79 -0.58
CA LEU A 137 -5.60 8.97 0.28
C LEU A 137 -6.60 8.17 -0.57
N ARG A 138 -7.36 8.84 -1.45
CA ARG A 138 -8.40 8.23 -2.28
C ARG A 138 -7.85 7.16 -3.20
N SER A 139 -6.72 7.42 -3.86
CA SER A 139 -6.01 6.43 -4.69
C SER A 139 -5.44 5.28 -3.88
N SER A 140 -5.15 5.48 -2.59
CA SER A 140 -4.80 4.41 -1.65
C SER A 140 -6.02 3.73 -1.01
N GLY A 141 -7.25 4.08 -1.44
CA GLY A 141 -8.50 3.53 -0.93
C GLY A 141 -8.99 4.12 0.39
N LEU A 142 -8.34 5.15 0.92
CA LEU A 142 -8.66 5.82 2.18
C LEU A 142 -9.56 7.05 1.96
N SER A 143 -10.44 7.34 2.93
CA SER A 143 -11.25 8.58 2.91
C SER A 143 -10.83 9.62 3.93
N ASP A 144 -10.15 9.20 5.00
CA ASP A 144 -9.80 10.06 6.12
C ASP A 144 -8.61 9.48 6.90
N LEU A 145 -8.00 10.33 7.74
CA LEU A 145 -6.86 10.00 8.60
C LEU A 145 -7.00 10.67 9.97
N GLU A 146 -6.79 9.92 11.04
CA GLU A 146 -6.93 10.43 12.40
C GLU A 146 -5.61 11.01 12.93
N PRO A 147 -5.63 12.14 13.68
CA PRO A 147 -4.43 12.63 14.35
C PRO A 147 -3.80 11.57 15.26
N GLY A 148 -2.52 11.33 15.07
CA GLY A 148 -1.76 10.34 15.80
C GLY A 148 -1.83 8.92 15.21
N GLU A 149 -2.57 8.68 14.13
CA GLU A 149 -2.62 7.41 13.43
C GLU A 149 -1.24 7.03 12.86
N ALA A 150 -0.90 5.75 12.95
CA ALA A 150 0.33 5.21 12.37
C ALA A 150 0.08 4.75 10.93
N VAL A 151 0.94 5.19 10.01
CA VAL A 151 0.85 4.87 8.58
C VAL A 151 2.25 4.60 8.03
N ALA A 152 2.30 3.98 6.86
CA ALA A 152 3.51 3.90 6.04
C ALA A 152 3.31 4.74 4.77
N LEU A 153 4.30 5.55 4.42
CA LEU A 153 4.23 6.49 3.32
C LEU A 153 5.32 6.19 2.30
N ARG A 154 5.02 6.30 1.01
CA ARG A 154 6.06 6.54 0.01
C ARG A 154 6.21 8.05 -0.16
N VAL A 155 7.44 8.54 -0.08
CA VAL A 155 7.73 9.98 -0.02
C VAL A 155 8.67 10.36 -1.14
N ILE A 156 8.40 11.50 -1.76
CA ILE A 156 9.28 12.16 -2.72
C ILE A 156 9.59 13.59 -2.28
N GLN A 157 10.65 14.15 -2.86
CA GLN A 157 10.98 15.56 -2.74
C GLN A 157 10.30 16.34 -3.87
N GLY A 158 9.21 17.04 -3.56
CA GLY A 158 8.52 17.92 -4.49
C GLY A 158 9.02 19.37 -4.39
N ARG A 159 8.46 20.25 -5.23
CA ARG A 159 8.77 21.68 -5.28
C ARG A 159 8.43 22.44 -3.99
N ARG A 160 7.45 21.92 -3.24
CA ARG A 160 6.91 22.52 -2.01
C ARG A 160 7.33 21.79 -0.74
N GLY A 161 8.35 20.93 -0.84
CA GLY A 161 8.81 20.09 0.26
C GLY A 161 8.50 18.62 0.03
N ARG A 162 8.59 17.83 1.10
CA ARG A 162 8.35 16.38 1.06
C ARG A 162 6.87 16.10 0.95
N MET A 163 6.49 15.18 0.07
CA MET A 163 5.09 14.83 -0.16
C MET A 163 4.91 13.32 -0.27
N ALA A 164 3.78 12.84 0.24
CA ALA A 164 3.41 11.45 0.11
C ALA A 164 2.85 11.16 -1.29
N THR A 165 3.27 10.06 -1.90
CA THR A 165 2.78 9.55 -3.20
C THR A 165 1.89 8.33 -3.02
N GLU A 166 1.99 7.66 -1.88
CA GLU A 166 1.16 6.52 -1.50
C GLU A 166 1.05 6.51 0.03
N ILE A 167 -0.12 6.12 0.55
CA ILE A 167 -0.38 6.03 1.98
C ILE A 167 -0.97 4.65 2.28
N LEU A 168 -0.28 3.87 3.08
CA LEU A 168 -0.76 2.58 3.55
C LEU A 168 -1.07 2.64 5.04
N PRO A 169 -2.20 2.08 5.50
CA PRO A 169 -2.39 1.80 6.91
C PRO A 169 -1.25 0.94 7.44
N TRP A 170 -0.83 1.19 8.68
CA TRP A 170 0.29 0.47 9.28
C TRP A 170 0.14 -1.06 9.19
N ASP A 171 -1.05 -1.58 9.53
CA ASP A 171 -1.31 -3.01 9.52
C ASP A 171 -1.22 -3.62 8.11
N ALA A 172 -1.66 -2.89 7.08
CA ALA A 172 -1.54 -3.30 5.68
C ALA A 172 -0.07 -3.30 5.23
N ALA A 173 0.68 -2.25 5.57
CA ALA A 173 2.09 -2.12 5.25
C ALA A 173 2.93 -3.25 5.86
N VAL A 174 2.72 -3.55 7.15
CA VAL A 174 3.43 -4.62 7.86
C VAL A 174 3.12 -6.00 7.27
N ARG A 175 1.91 -6.23 6.74
CA ARG A 175 1.58 -7.48 6.04
C ARG A 175 2.29 -7.58 4.68
N GLY A 176 2.34 -6.50 3.91
CA GLY A 176 3.01 -6.46 2.60
C GLY A 176 4.54 -6.63 2.68
N VAL A 177 5.18 -6.10 3.72
CA VAL A 177 6.64 -6.24 3.92
C VAL A 177 7.05 -7.69 4.19
N ARG A 178 6.21 -8.48 4.89
CA ARG A 178 6.49 -9.89 5.17
C ARG A 178 6.46 -10.74 3.90
N SER A 179 5.50 -10.49 2.99
CA SER A 179 5.40 -11.18 1.71
C SER A 179 6.44 -10.74 0.67
N GLY A 180 7.02 -9.54 0.82
CA GLY A 180 8.14 -9.07 0.00
C GLY A 180 9.51 -9.62 0.43
N THR A 181 9.71 -9.90 1.73
CA THR A 181 10.99 -10.38 2.27
C THR A 181 11.27 -11.84 1.89
N GLU A 182 10.24 -12.67 1.69
CA GLU A 182 10.40 -14.07 1.26
C GLU A 182 10.82 -14.23 -0.20
N ARG A 183 10.66 -13.19 -1.04
CA ARG A 183 11.09 -13.22 -2.46
C ARG A 183 12.54 -12.81 -2.69
N SER A 184 13.18 -12.16 -1.72
CA SER A 184 14.57 -11.69 -1.86
C SER A 184 15.61 -12.61 -1.20
N ALA A 185 15.18 -13.68 -0.51
CA ALA A 185 16.08 -14.58 0.22
C ALA A 185 16.49 -15.86 -0.55
N SER A 186 16.08 -16.04 -1.82
CA SER A 186 16.33 -17.29 -2.58
C SER A 186 17.28 -17.15 -3.78
N VAL A 187 18.03 -16.05 -3.90
CA VAL A 187 19.05 -15.89 -4.95
C VAL A 187 20.38 -15.49 -4.31
N ASP A 188 21.13 -16.50 -3.87
CA ASP A 188 22.56 -16.67 -4.18
C ASP A 188 23.15 -17.75 -3.25
N ALA A 189 22.95 -19.00 -3.62
CA ALA A 189 23.69 -20.12 -3.05
C ALA A 189 24.14 -21.02 -4.21
N GLY A 190 25.36 -20.73 -4.68
CA GLY A 190 26.21 -21.70 -5.36
C GLY A 190 26.28 -21.55 -6.86
N THR A 191 27.44 -21.16 -7.36
CA THR A 191 28.26 -22.00 -8.26
C THR A 191 29.68 -21.46 -8.28
N GLN A 192 30.56 -22.06 -7.48
CA GLN A 192 31.97 -22.18 -7.84
C GLN A 192 32.05 -23.31 -8.86
N SER A 193 32.55 -23.02 -10.06
CA SER A 193 33.00 -24.04 -10.99
C SER A 193 34.34 -23.63 -11.55
N ASP A 194 35.34 -24.36 -11.09
CA ASP A 194 36.70 -24.40 -11.56
C ASP A 194 36.76 -24.53 -13.08
N THR A 195 37.68 -23.80 -13.71
CA THR A 195 38.16 -24.14 -15.05
C THR A 195 39.68 -24.19 -15.01
N ASP A 196 40.17 -25.39 -14.72
CA ASP A 196 41.46 -25.85 -15.20
C ASP A 196 41.44 -25.89 -16.73
N THR A 197 42.42 -25.26 -17.38
CA THR A 197 42.90 -25.72 -18.69
C THR A 197 44.40 -25.48 -18.78
N ASP A 198 45.08 -26.61 -18.85
CA ASP A 198 46.50 -26.82 -19.05
C ASP A 198 47.00 -26.38 -20.45
N THR A 199 48.22 -25.82 -20.45
CA THR A 199 49.38 -26.17 -21.31
C THR A 199 49.36 -25.97 -22.84
N ASP A 200 50.29 -25.13 -23.32
CA ASP A 200 51.33 -25.39 -24.37
C ASP A 200 52.08 -24.05 -24.67
N ALA A 201 53.34 -23.83 -24.29
CA ALA A 201 54.63 -24.34 -24.79
C ALA A 201 55.23 -23.60 -26.01
N ALA A 202 56.50 -23.16 -25.82
CA ALA A 202 57.52 -22.68 -26.76
C ALA A 202 57.39 -21.23 -27.30
N SER A 203 58.43 -20.40 -27.43
CA SER A 203 59.87 -20.67 -27.56
C SER A 203 60.71 -19.42 -27.25
N ASP A 204 61.94 -19.69 -26.81
CA ASP A 204 63.07 -18.80 -26.56
C ASP A 204 63.31 -17.68 -27.58
N THR A 205 63.86 -16.55 -27.11
CA THR A 205 65.18 -16.05 -27.54
C THR A 205 65.68 -14.92 -26.63
N ASP A 206 66.66 -15.31 -25.82
CA ASP A 206 67.91 -14.66 -25.41
C ASP A 206 68.24 -13.19 -25.85
N THR A 207 68.81 -12.45 -24.89
CA THR A 207 70.09 -11.68 -25.01
C THR A 207 70.08 -10.19 -24.61
N SER A 208 70.77 -9.95 -23.48
CA SER A 208 71.65 -8.81 -23.11
C SER A 208 71.07 -7.43 -22.80
N SER A 209 71.26 -7.03 -21.53
CA SER A 209 72.20 -5.99 -21.06
C SER A 209 71.51 -4.62 -20.91
N GLY A 210 71.43 -3.97 -19.75
CA GLY A 210 72.40 -3.91 -18.67
C GLY A 210 73.24 -2.65 -18.83
N SER A 211 72.75 -1.50 -18.35
CA SER A 211 73.53 -0.45 -17.64
C SER A 211 72.63 0.75 -17.26
N PRO A 212 72.78 1.30 -16.05
CA PRO A 212 72.11 2.51 -15.58
C PRO A 212 73.02 3.74 -15.68
N GLU A 213 72.41 4.92 -15.77
CA GLU A 213 72.83 6.16 -15.09
C GLU A 213 71.60 7.09 -14.95
#